data_AF-A0A973BVY5-F1
#
_entry.id   AF-A0A973BVY5-F1
#
_cell.length_a   1.000
_cell.length_b   1.000
_cell.length_c   1.000
_cell.angle_alpha   90.00
_cell.angle_beta   90.00
_cell.angle_gamma   90.00
#
_symmetry.space_group_name_H-M   'P 1'
#
loop_
_entity.id
_entity.type
_entity.pdbx_description
1 polymer ?
#
loop_
_entity_poly.entity_id
_entity_poly.type
_entity_poly.pdbx_seq_one_letter_code
_entity_poly.pdbx_strand_id
1 'polypeptide(L)'
;MGRISLLLVAGALVAAACSTNSDDTASPTSPTTNAPTTVAPATIAQPATTDAPATTAAPTTTIDAEAVRTAEQINDYVAEAAAFDQAGADAQFPQGLTFAAGGAPGYSRYVFRETSAGVVPTLVEGPLAEPIRCQDEALPCSYLELKALHDAGTAIPPELGMTSDELTELVSQLDTLAAFADQHRDVNAACAAGFISDRIQTANMGSHFYKPDWINDGFDPARPEILLYARADDQLPAGPVGQCRDGVWTGEPMKLVGTSFVIPPSVIGVEHPETFAGPLDNWHIHYNLCRGRTTGRDSFGPRSECEAAGGSYSEALGWMLHAWVDPLHDNQLGVFSMWNSTIAPALDASAIRDQREVRGTDFPAGAEQSLITDFIYSGDLEVGVGQPLFFNNVDAVPHTVTAGTPSDPDLDEFDSGLLNPGSNYSLTFDEPGVYSLFCTLHPDMVANVTVD
;
A
#
# COMPACT_ATOMS: atom_id res chain seq x y z
N MET A 1 29.95 58.78 18.76
CA MET A 1 29.57 59.71 17.67
C MET A 1 30.41 59.36 16.45
N GLY A 2 29.78 59.12 15.31
CA GLY A 2 30.41 58.80 14.02
C GLY A 2 29.34 58.78 12.94
N ARG A 3 29.65 59.28 11.75
CA ARG A 3 28.78 59.28 10.55
C ARG A 3 29.46 58.46 9.44
N ILE A 4 28.79 58.36 8.29
CA ILE A 4 29.15 57.65 7.04
C ILE A 4 28.51 56.26 6.97
N SER A 5 27.71 55.90 5.97
CA SER A 5 27.05 56.74 4.94
C SER A 5 25.79 56.08 4.41
N LEU A 6 24.85 56.88 3.91
CA LEU A 6 23.69 56.43 3.14
C LEU A 6 24.02 56.46 1.65
N LEU A 7 23.62 55.44 0.88
CA LEU A 7 23.66 55.48 -0.58
C LEU A 7 22.49 54.71 -1.17
N LEU A 8 21.48 55.46 -1.63
CA LEU A 8 20.39 55.00 -2.46
C LEU A 8 20.64 55.49 -3.89
N VAL A 9 20.59 54.59 -4.86
CA VAL A 9 20.39 54.91 -6.29
C VAL A 9 19.42 53.85 -6.83
N ALA A 10 18.48 54.25 -7.68
CA ALA A 10 17.37 53.41 -8.11
C ALA A 10 17.20 53.40 -9.64
N GLY A 11 16.76 52.25 -10.15
CA GLY A 11 16.03 52.12 -11.41
C GLY A 11 16.84 52.18 -12.71
N ALA A 12 16.56 51.22 -13.60
CA ALA A 12 15.81 51.51 -14.83
C ALA A 12 15.34 50.20 -15.51
N LEU A 13 14.13 50.19 -16.06
CA LEU A 13 13.80 49.29 -17.18
C LEU A 13 14.38 49.90 -18.45
N VAL A 14 14.94 49.06 -19.33
CA VAL A 14 15.02 49.35 -20.77
C VAL A 14 14.66 48.07 -21.52
N ALA A 15 13.71 48.17 -22.45
CA ALA A 15 13.38 47.12 -23.40
C ALA A 15 13.45 47.69 -24.81
N ALA A 16 14.31 47.09 -25.66
CA ALA A 16 14.32 47.16 -27.12
C ALA A 16 15.62 46.50 -27.64
N ALA A 17 15.75 46.02 -28.88
CA ALA A 17 14.84 45.42 -29.86
C ALA A 17 15.65 45.16 -31.15
N CYS A 18 15.16 44.28 -32.03
CA CYS A 18 15.66 44.06 -33.40
C CYS A 18 17.06 43.40 -33.49
N SER A 19 17.42 42.72 -34.59
CA SER A 19 16.79 42.70 -35.92
C SER A 19 16.92 41.35 -36.66
N THR A 20 15.83 40.93 -37.34
CA THR A 20 15.80 40.30 -38.69
C THR A 20 16.50 38.95 -38.93
N ASN A 21 16.01 38.03 -39.78
CA ASN A 21 14.99 38.11 -40.84
C ASN A 21 14.37 36.69 -41.07
N SER A 22 13.05 36.54 -41.33
CA SER A 22 12.42 36.30 -42.67
C SER A 22 12.53 34.89 -43.25
N ASP A 23 11.60 34.28 -44.02
CA ASP A 23 10.17 34.45 -44.44
C ASP A 23 9.76 33.04 -45.01
N ASP A 24 8.54 32.53 -45.33
CA ASP A 24 7.07 32.76 -45.13
C ASP A 24 6.35 31.44 -45.58
N THR A 25 5.02 31.17 -45.65
CA THR A 25 3.75 31.89 -45.35
C THR A 25 2.65 30.88 -44.91
N ALA A 26 1.63 31.38 -44.20
CA ALA A 26 0.18 31.07 -44.23
C ALA A 26 -0.44 29.66 -44.54
N SER A 27 -1.43 29.32 -43.70
CA SER A 27 -2.48 28.28 -43.84
C SER A 27 -3.71 28.79 -44.67
N PRO A 28 -4.98 28.34 -44.47
CA PRO A 28 -5.59 26.99 -44.54
C PRO A 28 -6.85 26.96 -45.49
N THR A 29 -7.55 25.82 -45.63
CA THR A 29 -9.04 25.79 -45.83
C THR A 29 -9.65 24.39 -45.66
N SER A 30 -10.99 24.30 -45.54
CA SER A 30 -11.76 23.06 -45.31
C SER A 30 -12.78 22.78 -46.46
N PRO A 31 -13.97 22.17 -46.24
CA PRO A 31 -14.24 20.79 -46.67
C PRO A 31 -15.32 20.65 -47.76
N THR A 32 -15.52 19.44 -48.31
CA THR A 32 -16.65 19.12 -49.21
C THR A 32 -17.26 17.74 -48.98
N THR A 33 -18.58 17.71 -48.81
CA THR A 33 -19.45 16.52 -48.90
C THR A 33 -19.93 16.28 -50.33
N ASN A 34 -20.28 15.03 -50.68
CA ASN A 34 -21.51 14.70 -51.43
C ASN A 34 -21.73 13.18 -51.54
N ALA A 35 -22.98 12.77 -51.81
CA ALA A 35 -23.45 11.38 -51.93
C ALA A 35 -24.16 11.16 -53.30
N PRO A 36 -25.11 10.21 -53.43
CA PRO A 36 -24.92 8.77 -53.62
C PRO A 36 -25.32 8.31 -55.04
N THR A 37 -25.24 7.00 -55.35
CA THR A 37 -25.86 6.44 -56.57
C THR A 37 -26.30 4.99 -56.39
N THR A 38 -27.52 4.67 -56.84
CA THR A 38 -28.14 3.33 -56.80
C THR A 38 -28.60 2.89 -58.20
N VAL A 39 -28.22 1.68 -58.64
CA VAL A 39 -28.81 1.00 -59.81
C VAL A 39 -28.78 -0.53 -59.62
N ALA A 40 -29.85 -1.21 -60.04
CA ALA A 40 -30.00 -2.66 -60.27
C ALA A 40 -31.10 -2.84 -61.36
N PRO A 41 -31.55 -4.04 -61.79
CA PRO A 41 -31.03 -5.41 -61.59
C PRO A 41 -30.92 -6.25 -62.91
N ALA A 42 -30.43 -7.51 -62.82
CA ALA A 42 -30.76 -8.64 -63.74
C ALA A 42 -30.31 -9.97 -63.09
N THR A 43 -31.15 -10.95 -62.70
CA THR A 43 -32.05 -11.86 -63.47
C THR A 43 -31.44 -13.25 -63.73
N ILE A 44 -31.66 -14.14 -62.74
CA ILE A 44 -32.02 -15.58 -62.81
C ILE A 44 -31.38 -16.47 -63.91
N ALA A 45 -30.68 -17.53 -63.46
CA ALA A 45 -30.60 -18.82 -64.17
C ALA A 45 -30.53 -20.01 -63.19
N GLN A 46 -31.38 -21.02 -63.38
CA GLN A 46 -31.38 -22.34 -62.74
C GLN A 46 -32.22 -23.29 -63.61
N PRO A 47 -32.12 -24.63 -63.49
CA PRO A 47 -31.15 -25.42 -62.74
C PRO A 47 -30.38 -26.45 -63.60
N ALA A 48 -29.40 -27.11 -63.00
CA ALA A 48 -28.92 -28.42 -63.44
C ALA A 48 -28.75 -29.31 -62.20
N THR A 49 -29.41 -30.48 -62.20
CA THR A 49 -29.42 -31.42 -61.06
C THR A 49 -28.75 -32.74 -61.45
N THR A 50 -27.71 -33.14 -60.71
CA THR A 50 -27.34 -34.56 -60.53
C THR A 50 -26.58 -34.75 -59.23
N ASP A 51 -27.02 -35.77 -58.49
CA ASP A 51 -26.33 -36.62 -57.52
C ASP A 51 -25.63 -35.99 -56.29
N ALA A 52 -25.99 -36.56 -55.13
CA ALA A 52 -25.48 -36.16 -53.81
C ALA A 52 -24.47 -37.19 -53.26
N PRO A 53 -23.34 -36.75 -52.71
CA PRO A 53 -22.55 -37.53 -51.76
C PRO A 53 -22.80 -37.08 -50.31
N ALA A 54 -22.80 -38.07 -49.39
CA ALA A 54 -22.62 -37.97 -47.94
C ALA A 54 -23.16 -36.73 -47.18
N THR A 55 -24.13 -36.96 -46.29
CA THR A 55 -24.49 -36.00 -45.23
C THR A 55 -23.33 -35.80 -44.25
N THR A 56 -22.42 -34.88 -44.54
CA THR A 56 -21.51 -34.35 -43.51
C THR A 56 -22.38 -33.65 -42.46
N ALA A 57 -22.42 -34.21 -41.25
CA ALA A 57 -23.02 -33.52 -40.12
C ALA A 57 -22.28 -32.19 -39.94
N ALA A 58 -23.02 -31.08 -39.93
CA ALA A 58 -22.43 -29.82 -39.50
C ALA A 58 -21.92 -29.99 -38.05
N PRO A 59 -20.74 -29.46 -37.70
CA PRO A 59 -20.34 -29.41 -36.30
C PRO A 59 -21.32 -28.48 -35.59
N THR A 60 -22.31 -29.06 -34.90
CA THR A 60 -22.99 -28.37 -33.82
C THR A 60 -21.94 -28.12 -32.73
N THR A 61 -21.28 -26.98 -32.82
CA THR A 61 -20.91 -26.23 -31.64
C THR A 61 -22.20 -25.98 -30.87
N THR A 62 -22.53 -26.90 -29.97
CA THR A 62 -23.47 -26.63 -28.88
C THR A 62 -22.78 -25.59 -28.02
N ILE A 63 -22.90 -24.34 -28.44
CA ILE A 63 -22.61 -23.18 -27.62
C ILE A 63 -23.67 -23.24 -26.54
N ASP A 64 -23.28 -23.80 -25.41
CA ASP A 64 -24.11 -23.82 -24.22
C ASP A 64 -24.34 -22.37 -23.76
N ALA A 65 -25.59 -22.02 -23.48
CA ALA A 65 -25.98 -20.68 -23.09
C ALA A 65 -25.59 -20.37 -21.64
N GLU A 66 -25.46 -21.39 -20.79
CA GLU A 66 -24.98 -21.27 -19.42
C GLU A 66 -23.45 -21.03 -19.45
N ALA A 67 -22.68 -21.88 -20.14
CA ALA A 67 -21.26 -21.62 -20.40
C ALA A 67 -20.97 -20.30 -21.16
N VAL A 68 -21.89 -19.80 -22.01
CA VAL A 68 -21.75 -18.45 -22.59
C VAL A 68 -21.94 -17.37 -21.55
N ARG A 69 -22.97 -17.42 -20.69
CA ARG A 69 -23.12 -16.44 -19.61
C ARG A 69 -21.84 -16.39 -18.77
N THR A 70 -21.36 -17.54 -18.31
CA THR A 70 -20.13 -17.65 -17.52
C THR A 70 -18.91 -17.13 -18.27
N ALA A 71 -18.70 -17.52 -19.54
CA ALA A 71 -17.53 -17.08 -20.31
C ALA A 71 -17.60 -15.60 -20.72
N GLU A 72 -18.76 -15.07 -21.08
CA GLU A 72 -18.97 -13.66 -21.43
C GLU A 72 -18.76 -12.78 -20.19
N GLN A 73 -19.36 -13.15 -19.05
CA GLN A 73 -19.21 -12.49 -17.75
C GLN A 73 -17.77 -12.50 -17.24
N ILE A 74 -17.05 -13.63 -17.34
CA ILE A 74 -15.62 -13.69 -16.99
C ILE A 74 -14.76 -12.84 -17.94
N ASN A 75 -15.05 -12.80 -19.24
CA ASN A 75 -14.33 -11.93 -20.17
C ASN A 75 -14.59 -10.44 -19.90
N ASP A 76 -15.82 -10.07 -19.53
CA ASP A 76 -16.17 -8.70 -19.12
C ASP A 76 -15.45 -8.32 -17.81
N TYR A 77 -15.39 -9.23 -16.82
CA TYR A 77 -14.61 -9.03 -15.59
C TYR A 77 -13.12 -8.83 -15.88
N VAL A 78 -12.52 -9.63 -16.77
CA VAL A 78 -11.13 -9.45 -17.21
C VAL A 78 -10.95 -8.12 -17.94
N ALA A 79 -11.91 -7.69 -18.75
CA ALA A 79 -11.83 -6.43 -19.50
C ALA A 79 -11.95 -5.18 -18.61
N GLU A 80 -12.82 -5.21 -17.58
CA GLU A 80 -12.93 -4.12 -16.60
C GLU A 80 -11.76 -4.11 -15.61
N ALA A 81 -11.33 -5.28 -15.11
CA ALA A 81 -10.15 -5.37 -14.23
C ALA A 81 -8.86 -4.91 -14.92
N ALA A 82 -8.69 -5.19 -16.22
CA ALA A 82 -7.58 -4.69 -17.03
C ALA A 82 -7.61 -3.16 -17.28
N ALA A 83 -8.69 -2.47 -16.90
CA ALA A 83 -8.79 -1.01 -16.94
C ALA A 83 -8.51 -0.34 -15.57
N PHE A 84 -8.24 -1.11 -14.51
CA PHE A 84 -7.95 -0.57 -13.18
C PHE A 84 -6.50 -0.05 -13.07
N ASP A 85 -6.35 1.26 -12.83
CA ASP A 85 -5.06 1.92 -12.66
C ASP A 85 -4.54 1.75 -11.21
N GLN A 86 -3.73 0.71 -10.99
CA GLN A 86 -3.15 0.36 -9.70
C GLN A 86 -2.23 1.46 -9.16
N ALA A 87 -1.32 1.97 -10.00
CA ALA A 87 -0.40 3.04 -9.63
C ALA A 87 -1.13 4.38 -9.42
N GLY A 88 -2.20 4.62 -10.17
CA GLY A 88 -3.14 5.71 -9.91
C GLY A 88 -3.82 5.59 -8.54
N ALA A 89 -4.28 4.39 -8.15
CA ALA A 89 -4.90 4.15 -6.86
C ALA A 89 -3.94 4.31 -5.67
N ASP A 90 -2.73 3.77 -5.76
CA ASP A 90 -1.64 3.94 -4.78
C ASP A 90 -1.33 5.42 -4.49
N ALA A 91 -1.41 6.26 -5.54
CA ALA A 91 -1.13 7.69 -5.50
C ALA A 91 -2.33 8.54 -5.03
N GLN A 92 -3.50 8.27 -5.59
CA GLN A 92 -4.77 8.88 -5.24
C GLN A 92 -5.95 8.04 -5.76
N PHE A 93 -6.59 7.30 -4.86
CA PHE A 93 -7.80 6.52 -5.15
C PHE A 93 -8.84 7.27 -6.03
N PRO A 94 -9.35 6.62 -7.10
CA PRO A 94 -10.34 7.20 -8.00
C PRO A 94 -11.60 7.75 -7.30
N GLN A 95 -12.09 8.90 -7.75
CA GLN A 95 -13.31 9.50 -7.22
C GLN A 95 -14.56 8.69 -7.59
N GLY A 96 -15.48 8.54 -6.64
CA GLY A 96 -16.73 7.79 -6.82
C GLY A 96 -16.68 6.36 -6.28
N LEU A 97 -15.50 5.85 -5.94
CA LEU A 97 -15.38 4.62 -5.15
C LEU A 97 -16.01 4.79 -3.76
N THR A 98 -16.60 3.71 -3.25
CA THR A 98 -17.15 3.61 -1.90
C THR A 98 -16.44 2.45 -1.20
N PHE A 99 -15.80 2.71 -0.07
CA PHE A 99 -14.97 1.74 0.64
C PHE A 99 -15.70 1.16 1.85
N ALA A 100 -15.43 -0.10 2.17
CA ALA A 100 -15.66 -0.67 3.50
C ALA A 100 -14.38 -0.56 4.33
N ALA A 101 -14.51 -0.46 5.66
CA ALA A 101 -13.34 -0.43 6.54
C ALA A 101 -12.72 -1.83 6.67
N GLY A 102 -11.39 -1.92 6.59
CA GLY A 102 -10.70 -3.19 6.40
C GLY A 102 -9.19 -3.06 6.19
N GLY A 103 -8.51 -4.21 6.19
CA GLY A 103 -7.06 -4.31 6.10
C GLY A 103 -6.37 -4.22 7.46
N ALA A 104 -5.06 -4.44 7.47
CA ALA A 104 -4.22 -4.43 8.66
C ALA A 104 -2.86 -3.77 8.31
N PRO A 105 -2.55 -2.56 8.80
CA PRO A 105 -1.28 -1.92 8.46
C PRO A 105 -0.12 -2.70 9.07
N GLY A 106 0.93 -2.92 8.28
CA GLY A 106 2.03 -3.87 8.51
C GLY A 106 1.75 -5.27 7.93
N TYR A 107 0.54 -5.51 7.40
CA TYR A 107 0.02 -6.83 7.05
C TYR A 107 -0.87 -6.92 5.80
N SER A 108 -1.24 -5.81 5.16
CA SER A 108 -2.01 -5.81 3.90
C SER A 108 -1.66 -4.58 3.08
N ARG A 109 -1.76 -4.66 1.74
CA ARG A 109 -1.42 -3.50 0.87
C ARG A 109 -2.20 -2.25 1.26
N TYR A 110 -3.52 -2.35 1.30
CA TYR A 110 -4.38 -1.21 1.60
C TYR A 110 -4.97 -1.30 3.00
N VAL A 111 -5.23 -0.14 3.60
CA VAL A 111 -5.96 -0.03 4.88
C VAL A 111 -6.99 1.09 4.80
N PHE A 112 -8.25 0.69 4.89
CA PHE A 112 -9.42 1.57 4.83
C PHE A 112 -10.01 1.72 6.23
N ARG A 113 -10.24 2.95 6.69
CA ARG A 113 -10.76 3.21 8.04
C ARG A 113 -11.96 4.11 8.01
N GLU A 114 -12.92 3.82 8.89
CA GLU A 114 -14.10 4.65 9.11
C GLU A 114 -13.70 5.99 9.75
N THR A 115 -14.30 7.07 9.25
CA THR A 115 -14.15 8.44 9.78
C THR A 115 -15.51 9.14 9.78
N SER A 116 -15.60 10.33 10.37
CA SER A 116 -16.80 11.17 10.34
C SER A 116 -17.28 11.57 8.92
N ALA A 117 -16.42 11.44 7.91
CA ALA A 117 -16.76 11.67 6.49
C ALA A 117 -17.05 10.38 5.71
N GLY A 118 -17.17 9.23 6.39
CA GLY A 118 -17.23 7.90 5.80
C GLY A 118 -15.87 7.18 5.83
N VAL A 119 -15.80 6.03 5.17
CA VAL A 119 -14.55 5.26 5.07
C VAL A 119 -13.60 5.90 4.07
N VAL A 120 -12.32 6.02 4.43
CA VAL A 120 -11.25 6.54 3.57
C VAL A 120 -10.03 5.62 3.58
N PRO A 121 -9.21 5.61 2.50
CA PRO A 121 -7.87 5.05 2.56
C PRO A 121 -7.03 5.81 3.60
N THR A 122 -6.27 5.06 4.39
CA THR A 122 -5.40 5.59 5.46
C THR A 122 -3.96 5.08 5.38
N LEU A 123 -3.73 3.95 4.72
CA LEU A 123 -2.40 3.45 4.44
C LEU A 123 -2.35 2.70 3.10
N VAL A 124 -1.22 2.83 2.41
CA VAL A 124 -0.81 2.03 1.24
C VAL A 124 0.59 1.49 1.55
N GLU A 125 0.82 0.20 1.44
CA GLU A 125 2.15 -0.43 1.46
C GLU A 125 2.70 -0.63 0.04
N GLY A 126 4.02 -0.71 -0.08
CA GLY A 126 4.73 -1.11 -1.28
C GLY A 126 5.85 -2.12 -0.98
N PRO A 127 6.52 -2.65 -2.03
CA PRO A 127 6.32 -2.41 -3.46
C PRO A 127 4.99 -2.91 -4.04
N LEU A 128 4.72 -2.62 -5.33
CA LEU A 128 3.56 -3.15 -6.08
C LEU A 128 3.68 -4.65 -6.38
N ALA A 129 4.90 -5.14 -6.60
CA ALA A 129 5.19 -6.56 -6.77
C ALA A 129 5.33 -7.25 -5.40
N GLU A 130 5.01 -8.55 -5.36
CA GLU A 130 5.01 -9.46 -4.19
C GLU A 130 5.99 -9.07 -3.06
N PRO A 131 5.52 -8.35 -2.02
CA PRO A 131 6.41 -7.79 -0.99
C PRO A 131 6.75 -8.84 0.09
N ILE A 132 8.05 -9.07 0.33
CA ILE A 132 8.51 -10.06 1.31
C ILE A 132 8.48 -9.44 2.71
N ARG A 133 7.29 -9.44 3.34
CA ARG A 133 7.03 -8.74 4.62
C ARG A 133 7.64 -9.38 5.88
N CYS A 134 8.36 -10.51 5.78
CA CYS A 134 9.07 -11.14 6.91
C CYS A 134 8.22 -11.45 8.18
N GLN A 135 6.93 -11.77 8.00
CA GLN A 135 5.98 -11.94 9.11
C GLN A 135 5.99 -13.32 9.78
N ASP A 136 6.75 -14.27 9.26
CA ASP A 136 7.01 -15.56 9.91
C ASP A 136 8.30 -15.46 10.72
N GLU A 137 8.21 -15.56 12.04
CA GLU A 137 9.37 -15.53 12.96
C GLU A 137 10.32 -16.75 12.78
N ALA A 138 9.98 -17.72 11.91
CA ALA A 138 10.90 -18.77 11.47
C ALA A 138 11.83 -18.34 10.30
N LEU A 139 11.55 -17.22 9.64
CA LEU A 139 12.35 -16.69 8.54
C LEU A 139 13.40 -15.70 9.08
N PRO A 140 14.72 -15.88 8.80
CA PRO A 140 15.78 -15.10 9.41
C PRO A 140 15.84 -13.69 8.82
N CYS A 141 15.01 -12.80 9.38
CA CYS A 141 14.70 -11.48 8.84
C CYS A 141 15.07 -10.33 9.79
N SER A 142 15.43 -10.60 11.05
CA SER A 142 15.95 -9.56 11.94
C SER A 142 17.31 -9.02 11.46
N TYR A 143 17.75 -7.87 11.99
CA TYR A 143 19.07 -7.35 11.64
C TYR A 143 20.18 -8.30 12.11
N LEU A 144 20.05 -8.87 13.31
CA LEU A 144 21.04 -9.82 13.83
C LEU A 144 20.98 -11.18 13.11
N GLU A 145 19.82 -11.59 12.62
CA GLU A 145 19.63 -12.84 11.86
C GLU A 145 20.18 -12.75 10.44
N LEU A 146 19.86 -11.69 9.70
CA LEU A 146 20.43 -11.44 8.36
C LEU A 146 21.97 -11.35 8.45
N LYS A 147 22.48 -10.70 9.50
CA LYS A 147 23.91 -10.66 9.78
C LYS A 147 24.50 -12.03 10.10
N ALA A 148 23.84 -12.83 10.94
CA ALA A 148 24.29 -14.19 11.25
C ALA A 148 24.25 -15.13 10.02
N LEU A 149 23.25 -14.95 9.13
CA LEU A 149 23.13 -15.66 7.85
C LEU A 149 24.29 -15.32 6.91
N HIS A 150 24.66 -14.04 6.83
CA HIS A 150 25.84 -13.56 6.09
C HIS A 150 27.14 -14.12 6.68
N ASP A 151 27.38 -13.91 7.99
CA ASP A 151 28.60 -14.35 8.69
C ASP A 151 28.81 -15.88 8.63
N ALA A 152 27.72 -16.66 8.57
CA ALA A 152 27.77 -18.12 8.44
C ALA A 152 28.10 -18.60 7.01
N GLY A 153 27.89 -17.77 5.99
CA GLY A 153 28.07 -18.15 4.58
C GLY A 153 27.20 -19.32 4.13
N THR A 154 26.04 -19.52 4.77
CA THR A 154 25.10 -20.61 4.48
C THR A 154 24.20 -20.27 3.28
N ALA A 155 23.49 -21.28 2.76
CA ALA A 155 22.48 -21.04 1.73
C ALA A 155 21.36 -20.15 2.30
N ILE A 156 21.00 -19.11 1.55
CA ILE A 156 19.90 -18.20 1.86
C ILE A 156 18.57 -18.95 1.62
N PRO A 157 17.59 -18.88 2.55
CA PRO A 157 16.22 -19.35 2.30
C PRO A 157 15.64 -18.73 1.02
N PRO A 158 15.12 -19.52 0.05
CA PRO A 158 14.47 -18.99 -1.16
C PRO A 158 13.35 -17.97 -0.86
N GLU A 159 12.72 -18.10 0.30
CA GLU A 159 11.64 -17.27 0.81
C GLU A 159 12.08 -15.84 1.16
N LEU A 160 13.39 -15.56 1.25
CA LEU A 160 13.94 -14.19 1.35
C LEU A 160 14.11 -13.49 -0.01
N GLY A 161 13.93 -14.20 -1.12
CA GLY A 161 13.96 -13.64 -2.49
C GLY A 161 15.29 -13.03 -2.95
N MET A 162 16.37 -13.12 -2.17
CA MET A 162 17.63 -12.37 -2.38
C MET A 162 18.83 -13.25 -2.72
N THR A 163 19.82 -12.67 -3.41
CA THR A 163 21.13 -13.27 -3.67
C THR A 163 22.14 -13.03 -2.54
N SER A 164 23.26 -13.76 -2.58
CA SER A 164 24.37 -13.57 -1.64
C SER A 164 25.07 -12.21 -1.76
N ASP A 165 25.00 -11.57 -2.93
CA ASP A 165 25.58 -10.24 -3.14
C ASP A 165 24.65 -9.16 -2.55
N GLU A 166 23.33 -9.30 -2.72
CA GLU A 166 22.34 -8.42 -2.09
C GLU A 166 22.35 -8.55 -0.56
N LEU A 167 22.41 -9.77 0.01
CA LEU A 167 22.55 -9.95 1.46
C LEU A 167 23.83 -9.29 2.01
N THR A 168 24.92 -9.34 1.25
CA THR A 168 26.21 -8.73 1.64
C THR A 168 26.11 -7.20 1.67
N GLU A 169 25.50 -6.60 0.65
CA GLU A 169 25.28 -5.15 0.60
C GLU A 169 24.25 -4.71 1.67
N LEU A 170 23.15 -5.46 1.85
CA LEU A 170 22.13 -5.18 2.87
C LEU A 170 22.73 -5.18 4.28
N VAL A 171 23.50 -6.21 4.65
CA VAL A 171 24.17 -6.25 5.96
C VAL A 171 25.20 -5.12 6.10
N SER A 172 25.88 -4.71 5.01
CA SER A 172 26.79 -3.55 5.03
C SER A 172 26.05 -2.22 5.26
N GLN A 173 24.87 -2.04 4.65
CA GLN A 173 24.00 -0.88 4.84
C GLN A 173 23.42 -0.85 6.26
N LEU A 174 22.91 -1.97 6.76
CA LEU A 174 22.38 -2.12 8.12
C LEU A 174 23.45 -1.93 9.20
N ASP A 175 24.68 -2.42 9.01
CA ASP A 175 25.82 -2.16 9.92
C ASP A 175 26.16 -0.66 9.98
N THR A 176 26.11 0.02 8.84
CA THR A 176 26.37 1.47 8.74
C THR A 176 25.28 2.26 9.46
N LEU A 177 24.01 1.86 9.29
CA LEU A 177 22.86 2.43 9.96
C LEU A 177 22.85 2.15 11.48
N ALA A 178 23.25 0.95 11.91
CA ALA A 178 23.46 0.60 13.32
C ALA A 178 24.56 1.47 13.96
N ALA A 179 25.66 1.72 13.24
CA ALA A 179 26.73 2.61 13.69
C ALA A 179 26.27 4.08 13.78
N PHE A 180 25.36 4.54 12.90
CA PHE A 180 24.71 5.85 13.03
C PHE A 180 23.77 5.90 14.24
N ALA A 181 22.97 4.86 14.45
CA ALA A 181 22.03 4.74 15.55
C ALA A 181 22.74 4.79 16.92
N ASP A 182 23.82 4.02 17.10
CA ASP A 182 24.54 3.98 18.39
C ASP A 182 25.15 5.33 18.80
N GLN A 183 25.64 6.12 17.83
CA GLN A 183 26.11 7.49 18.05
C GLN A 183 25.02 8.43 18.61
N HIS A 184 23.74 8.08 18.43
CA HIS A 184 22.58 8.83 18.90
C HIS A 184 21.83 8.12 20.04
N ARG A 185 22.40 7.09 20.68
CA ARG A 185 21.75 6.32 21.75
C ARG A 185 21.31 7.17 22.95
N ASP A 186 22.05 8.25 23.26
CA ASP A 186 21.56 9.33 24.14
C ASP A 186 20.66 10.29 23.34
N VAL A 187 19.41 10.45 23.76
CA VAL A 187 18.44 11.39 23.18
C VAL A 187 18.96 12.84 23.12
N ASN A 188 19.90 13.22 23.99
CA ASN A 188 20.55 14.53 23.94
C ASN A 188 21.52 14.68 22.77
N ALA A 189 22.12 13.59 22.27
CA ALA A 189 22.95 13.62 21.06
C ALA A 189 22.09 13.95 19.83
N ALA A 190 20.90 13.33 19.70
CA ALA A 190 19.93 13.67 18.66
C ALA A 190 19.41 15.12 18.80
N CYS A 191 19.07 15.56 20.01
CA CYS A 191 18.68 16.96 20.23
C CYS A 191 19.81 17.95 19.86
N ALA A 192 21.08 17.63 20.15
CA ALA A 192 22.24 18.45 19.79
C ALA A 192 22.55 18.43 18.27
N ALA A 193 22.30 17.32 17.59
CA ALA A 193 22.35 17.21 16.12
C ALA A 193 21.16 17.90 15.41
N GLY A 194 20.18 18.42 16.17
CA GLY A 194 19.05 19.18 15.66
C GLY A 194 17.87 18.32 15.18
N PHE A 195 17.73 17.10 15.70
CA PHE A 195 16.51 16.32 15.52
C PHE A 195 15.34 16.90 16.35
N ILE A 196 14.11 16.71 15.88
CA ILE A 196 12.88 17.27 16.45
C ILE A 196 11.85 16.15 16.66
N SER A 197 11.58 15.81 17.92
CA SER A 197 10.49 14.90 18.30
C SER A 197 9.11 15.42 17.86
N ASP A 198 8.31 14.54 17.28
CA ASP A 198 6.87 14.69 17.06
C ASP A 198 6.06 14.95 18.33
N ARG A 199 6.58 14.53 19.50
CA ARG A 199 5.92 14.49 20.80
C ARG A 199 4.82 13.43 20.95
N ILE A 200 4.77 12.46 20.05
CA ILE A 200 3.84 11.31 20.05
C ILE A 200 4.66 10.05 20.35
N GLN A 201 4.11 9.05 21.02
CA GLN A 201 4.73 7.70 21.05
C GLN A 201 3.70 6.69 20.59
N THR A 202 3.91 6.12 19.41
CA THR A 202 3.02 5.12 18.84
C THR A 202 3.39 3.72 19.36
N ALA A 203 2.36 2.92 19.66
CA ALA A 203 2.50 1.54 20.12
C ALA A 203 3.34 0.73 19.12
N ASN A 204 4.32 -0.04 19.63
CA ASN A 204 5.21 -0.88 18.83
C ASN A 204 6.10 -0.12 17.82
N MET A 205 6.20 1.21 17.89
CA MET A 205 7.03 2.04 16.97
C MET A 205 7.94 3.04 17.70
N GLY A 206 7.48 3.62 18.82
CA GLY A 206 8.17 4.72 19.51
C GLY A 206 7.72 6.12 19.07
N SER A 207 8.53 7.13 19.38
CA SER A 207 8.38 8.54 19.00
C SER A 207 9.35 8.88 17.87
N HIS A 208 8.85 9.56 16.83
CA HIS A 208 9.63 9.89 15.65
C HIS A 208 10.34 11.25 15.86
N PHE A 209 11.67 11.21 15.93
CA PHE A 209 12.52 12.39 16.01
C PHE A 209 13.03 12.67 14.59
N TYR A 210 12.49 13.70 13.94
CA TYR A 210 12.77 14.04 12.54
C TYR A 210 13.98 14.97 12.40
N LYS A 211 14.73 14.86 11.30
CA LYS A 211 15.80 15.77 10.88
C LYS A 211 15.37 16.58 9.64
N PRO A 212 14.78 17.77 9.81
CA PRO A 212 14.12 18.49 8.71
C PRO A 212 15.02 18.84 7.53
N ASP A 213 16.33 18.97 7.80
CA ASP A 213 17.34 19.32 6.80
C ASP A 213 17.61 18.19 5.78
N TRP A 214 17.20 16.94 6.07
CA TRP A 214 17.48 15.75 5.24
C TRP A 214 16.25 15.24 4.47
N ILE A 215 15.03 15.55 4.92
CA ILE A 215 13.75 15.12 4.32
C ILE A 215 13.60 15.44 2.81
N ASN A 216 14.49 16.24 2.22
CA ASN A 216 14.46 16.60 0.80
C ASN A 216 15.80 16.34 0.05
N ASP A 217 16.76 15.61 0.62
CA ASP A 217 18.05 15.34 -0.05
C ASP A 217 18.19 13.94 -0.70
N GLY A 218 17.25 13.01 -0.46
CA GLY A 218 17.10 11.77 -1.22
C GLY A 218 16.80 10.58 -0.31
N PHE A 219 17.34 9.42 -0.67
CA PHE A 219 17.57 8.30 0.24
C PHE A 219 19.07 8.11 0.42
N ASP A 220 19.50 7.92 1.67
CA ASP A 220 20.90 7.66 2.06
C ASP A 220 20.87 6.67 3.24
N PRO A 221 21.22 5.38 3.06
CA PRO A 221 21.08 4.37 4.10
C PRO A 221 21.97 4.63 5.33
N ALA A 222 22.94 5.53 5.23
CA ALA A 222 23.80 5.95 6.34
C ALA A 222 23.25 7.15 7.13
N ARG A 223 22.15 7.78 6.69
CA ARG A 223 21.63 9.05 7.22
C ARG A 223 20.10 9.08 7.33
N PRO A 224 19.48 8.30 8.23
CA PRO A 224 18.03 8.27 8.40
C PRO A 224 17.48 9.65 8.80
N GLU A 225 16.39 10.07 8.15
CA GLU A 225 15.67 11.30 8.51
C GLU A 225 15.06 11.20 9.91
N ILE A 226 14.84 9.98 10.42
CA ILE A 226 14.12 9.72 11.67
C ILE A 226 14.91 8.80 12.59
N LEU A 227 15.08 9.24 13.84
CA LEU A 227 15.47 8.39 14.97
C LEU A 227 14.22 8.03 15.78
N LEU A 228 14.12 6.78 16.24
CA LEU A 228 12.97 6.29 16.99
C LEU A 228 13.33 6.11 18.47
N TYR A 229 12.55 6.73 19.36
CA TYR A 229 12.76 6.64 20.81
C TYR A 229 11.48 6.24 21.57
N ALA A 230 11.59 5.31 22.51
CA ALA A 230 10.52 4.98 23.45
C ALA A 230 10.86 5.48 24.87
N ARG A 231 9.87 5.67 25.75
CA ARG A 231 10.13 5.92 27.18
C ARG A 231 10.91 4.77 27.80
N ALA A 232 11.92 5.10 28.61
CA ALA A 232 12.85 4.13 29.20
C ALA A 232 12.28 3.35 30.42
N ASP A 233 10.99 3.50 30.72
CA ASP A 233 10.24 2.69 31.70
C ASP A 233 9.27 1.70 31.04
N ASP A 234 9.38 1.53 29.71
CA ASP A 234 8.58 0.62 28.89
C ASP A 234 7.05 0.83 29.00
N GLN A 235 6.62 2.05 29.35
CA GLN A 235 5.21 2.44 29.36
C GLN A 235 4.83 3.26 28.12
N LEU A 236 3.70 2.92 27.50
CA LEU A 236 3.06 3.77 26.49
C LEU A 236 2.44 5.01 27.18
N PRO A 237 2.84 6.24 26.82
CA PRO A 237 2.34 7.45 27.47
C PRO A 237 0.89 7.75 27.07
N ALA A 238 0.08 8.21 28.03
CA ALA A 238 -1.32 8.56 27.77
C ALA A 238 -1.51 9.88 26.98
N GLY A 239 -0.47 10.70 26.88
CA GLY A 239 -0.43 12.01 26.23
C GLY A 239 0.98 12.35 25.71
N PRO A 240 1.29 13.60 25.37
CA PRO A 240 2.49 13.92 24.59
C PRO A 240 3.78 13.73 25.39
N VAL A 241 4.81 13.17 24.74
CA VAL A 241 6.15 13.04 25.32
C VAL A 241 6.87 14.40 25.36
N GLY A 242 8.13 14.39 25.75
CA GLY A 242 8.99 15.58 25.81
C GLY A 242 9.26 16.23 24.45
N GLN A 243 10.26 17.09 24.43
CA GLN A 243 10.78 17.68 23.20
C GLN A 243 12.22 18.15 23.42
N CYS A 244 13.00 18.23 22.35
CA CYS A 244 14.26 18.97 22.36
C CYS A 244 14.00 20.47 22.60
N ARG A 245 14.88 21.11 23.37
CA ARG A 245 14.95 22.56 23.62
C ARG A 245 16.42 22.96 23.74
N ASP A 246 16.86 23.93 22.95
CA ASP A 246 18.23 24.46 22.98
C ASP A 246 19.33 23.38 22.92
N GLY A 247 19.08 22.30 22.16
CA GLY A 247 19.98 21.15 22.00
C GLY A 247 19.86 20.05 23.07
N VAL A 248 18.96 20.18 24.04
CA VAL A 248 18.82 19.27 25.20
C VAL A 248 17.40 18.68 25.27
N TRP A 249 17.27 17.43 25.69
CA TRP A 249 15.96 16.80 25.86
C TRP A 249 15.21 17.35 27.08
N THR A 250 13.94 17.72 26.90
CA THR A 250 13.03 18.15 27.97
C THR A 250 11.83 17.20 28.03
N GLY A 251 11.95 16.15 28.84
CA GLY A 251 10.89 15.15 29.06
C GLY A 251 11.33 14.03 30.00
N GLU A 252 10.49 13.00 30.08
CA GLU A 252 10.81 11.72 30.71
C GLU A 252 12.03 11.04 30.03
N PRO A 253 12.81 10.20 30.73
CA PRO A 253 13.93 9.48 30.10
C PRO A 253 13.47 8.63 28.91
N MET A 254 14.23 8.67 27.83
CA MET A 254 13.98 7.93 26.59
C MET A 254 15.14 6.98 26.28
N LYS A 255 14.83 5.87 25.61
CA LYS A 255 15.80 4.94 25.01
C LYS A 255 15.62 4.94 23.50
N LEU A 256 16.72 4.89 22.74
CA LEU A 256 16.67 4.62 21.31
C LEU A 256 16.13 3.19 21.10
N VAL A 257 15.30 3.01 20.07
CA VAL A 257 14.66 1.72 19.73
C VAL A 257 14.74 1.37 18.25
N GLY A 258 15.17 2.29 17.38
CA GLY A 258 15.33 2.04 15.95
C GLY A 258 15.57 3.31 15.14
N THR A 259 15.51 3.17 13.83
CA THR A 259 15.62 4.26 12.84
C THR A 259 14.46 4.19 11.85
N SER A 260 14.23 5.26 11.10
CA SER A 260 13.22 5.28 10.03
C SER A 260 13.59 6.33 8.98
N PHE A 261 13.10 6.13 7.77
CA PHE A 261 13.31 7.01 6.61
C PHE A 261 11.98 7.63 6.17
N VAL A 262 12.02 8.81 5.56
CA VAL A 262 10.85 9.43 4.93
C VAL A 262 11.21 10.17 3.64
N ILE A 263 10.65 9.70 2.52
CA ILE A 263 10.82 10.31 1.21
C ILE A 263 9.49 10.94 0.80
N PRO A 264 9.36 12.29 0.82
CA PRO A 264 8.12 12.96 0.51
C PRO A 264 7.85 12.95 -1.01
N PRO A 265 6.58 13.10 -1.45
CA PRO A 265 6.23 13.03 -2.88
C PRO A 265 6.85 14.15 -3.73
N SER A 266 7.39 15.19 -3.09
CA SER A 266 8.17 16.25 -3.75
C SER A 266 9.57 15.84 -4.20
N VAL A 267 10.06 14.64 -3.82
CA VAL A 267 11.39 14.13 -4.19
C VAL A 267 11.30 13.02 -5.25
N ILE A 268 10.41 12.04 -5.07
CA ILE A 268 10.27 10.87 -5.97
C ILE A 268 8.91 10.78 -6.68
N GLY A 269 8.01 11.74 -6.48
CA GLY A 269 6.63 11.63 -6.97
C GLY A 269 5.84 10.60 -6.16
N VAL A 270 5.15 9.70 -6.86
CA VAL A 270 4.28 8.67 -6.26
C VAL A 270 4.75 7.24 -6.53
N GLU A 271 5.83 7.09 -7.30
CA GLU A 271 6.45 5.80 -7.59
C GLU A 271 7.08 5.23 -6.31
N HIS A 272 7.14 3.90 -6.20
CA HIS A 272 7.75 3.22 -5.07
C HIS A 272 9.29 3.36 -5.12
N PRO A 273 9.97 3.70 -4.01
CA PRO A 273 11.42 3.82 -3.99
C PRO A 273 12.14 2.46 -3.97
N GLU A 274 13.17 2.29 -4.80
CA GLU A 274 14.17 1.21 -4.68
C GLU A 274 15.32 1.73 -3.79
N THR A 275 15.61 1.08 -2.65
CA THR A 275 16.45 1.70 -1.60
C THR A 275 17.50 0.80 -0.94
N PHE A 276 17.13 -0.08 -0.02
CA PHE A 276 18.09 -1.06 0.52
C PHE A 276 18.30 -2.20 -0.49
N ALA A 277 19.38 -2.96 -0.32
CA ALA A 277 19.63 -4.11 -1.19
C ALA A 277 18.67 -5.27 -0.89
N GLY A 278 18.02 -5.79 -1.95
CA GLY A 278 17.08 -6.91 -1.87
C GLY A 278 15.61 -6.50 -1.62
N PRO A 279 14.69 -7.49 -1.53
CA PRO A 279 13.24 -7.26 -1.63
C PRO A 279 12.51 -7.03 -0.30
N LEU A 280 13.24 -6.76 0.80
CA LEU A 280 12.65 -6.72 2.15
C LEU A 280 12.07 -5.35 2.57
N ASP A 281 12.24 -4.31 1.76
CA ASP A 281 11.79 -2.94 2.06
C ASP A 281 10.25 -2.83 2.11
N ASN A 282 9.67 -2.72 3.31
CA ASN A 282 8.22 -2.48 3.53
C ASN A 282 7.91 -0.97 3.63
N TRP A 283 8.08 -0.25 2.52
CA TRP A 283 7.69 1.16 2.47
C TRP A 283 6.17 1.31 2.54
N HIS A 284 5.71 2.40 3.14
CA HIS A 284 4.29 2.69 3.21
C HIS A 284 3.98 4.20 3.24
N ILE A 285 2.85 4.61 2.66
CA ILE A 285 2.32 5.98 2.70
C ILE A 285 1.16 6.06 3.69
N HIS A 286 1.20 7.00 4.63
CA HIS A 286 0.03 7.35 5.45
C HIS A 286 -0.81 8.43 4.76
N TYR A 287 -2.10 8.15 4.60
CA TYR A 287 -3.11 9.02 4.01
C TYR A 287 -4.08 9.56 5.07
N ASN A 288 -4.61 10.77 4.86
CA ASN A 288 -5.59 11.41 5.76
C ASN A 288 -5.12 11.55 7.23
N LEU A 289 -3.80 11.62 7.44
CA LEU A 289 -3.18 11.60 8.76
C LEU A 289 -3.29 12.96 9.45
N CYS A 290 -3.79 12.97 10.68
CA CYS A 290 -3.77 14.11 11.58
C CYS A 290 -2.77 13.90 12.72
N ARG A 291 -1.68 14.68 12.72
CA ARG A 291 -0.65 14.60 13.76
C ARG A 291 -0.97 15.45 14.98
N GLY A 292 -1.34 14.80 16.09
CA GLY A 292 -1.79 15.43 17.33
C GLY A 292 -0.65 15.68 18.32
N ARG A 293 0.32 16.53 17.97
CA ARG A 293 1.49 16.84 18.82
C ARG A 293 1.14 17.42 20.21
N THR A 294 -0.07 17.96 20.37
CA THR A 294 -0.62 18.53 21.60
C THR A 294 -1.34 17.49 22.46
N THR A 295 -1.94 16.46 21.84
CA THR A 295 -2.61 15.33 22.49
C THR A 295 -1.67 14.14 22.72
N GLY A 296 -0.54 14.10 22.02
CA GLY A 296 0.43 13.01 22.04
C GLY A 296 0.00 11.79 21.22
N ARG A 297 -0.94 11.95 20.29
CA ARG A 297 -1.55 10.87 19.52
C ARG A 297 -1.87 11.33 18.11
N ASP A 298 -1.72 10.41 17.16
CA ASP A 298 -2.19 10.60 15.80
C ASP A 298 -3.59 10.03 15.60
N SER A 299 -4.25 10.48 14.55
CA SER A 299 -5.63 10.11 14.20
C SER A 299 -5.85 10.24 12.70
N PHE A 300 -6.90 9.63 12.16
CA PHE A 300 -7.24 9.65 10.75
C PHE A 300 -8.62 10.29 10.57
N GLY A 301 -8.78 11.19 9.60
CA GLY A 301 -10.05 11.88 9.41
C GLY A 301 -9.94 13.22 8.66
N PRO A 302 -11.04 13.98 8.57
CA PRO A 302 -11.09 15.21 7.78
C PRO A 302 -10.13 16.30 8.26
N ARG A 303 -9.48 16.97 7.31
CA ARG A 303 -8.66 18.18 7.51
C ARG A 303 -9.25 19.16 8.54
N SER A 304 -10.56 19.46 8.40
CA SER A 304 -11.27 20.41 9.26
C SER A 304 -11.36 19.99 10.72
N GLU A 305 -11.43 18.69 11.01
CA GLU A 305 -11.45 18.18 12.39
C GLU A 305 -10.04 18.17 12.98
N CYS A 306 -9.04 17.82 12.17
CA CYS A 306 -7.64 17.92 12.57
C CYS A 306 -7.23 19.35 12.93
N GLU A 307 -7.58 20.31 12.07
CA GLU A 307 -7.31 21.75 12.29
C GLU A 307 -8.10 22.27 13.50
N ALA A 308 -9.35 21.82 13.73
CA ALA A 308 -10.14 22.16 14.92
C ALA A 308 -9.56 21.58 16.23
N ALA A 309 -8.93 20.40 16.17
CA ALA A 309 -8.20 19.80 17.29
C ALA A 309 -6.81 20.45 17.53
N GLY A 310 -6.36 21.34 16.63
CA GLY A 310 -5.02 21.93 16.67
C GLY A 310 -3.90 20.97 16.26
N GLY A 311 -4.23 19.91 15.52
CA GLY A 311 -3.27 18.99 14.92
C GLY A 311 -2.65 19.53 13.63
N SER A 312 -1.78 18.72 13.00
CA SER A 312 -1.20 19.01 11.69
C SER A 312 -1.61 17.93 10.69
N TYR A 313 -2.50 18.28 9.77
CA TYR A 313 -3.04 17.36 8.75
C TYR A 313 -2.04 17.14 7.60
N SER A 314 -2.05 15.94 7.02
CA SER A 314 -1.31 15.57 5.81
C SER A 314 -2.22 14.71 4.93
N GLU A 315 -2.39 15.11 3.66
CA GLU A 315 -3.23 14.38 2.70
C GLU A 315 -2.56 13.05 2.35
N ALA A 316 -1.28 13.11 2.00
CA ALA A 316 -0.30 12.02 2.05
C ALA A 316 0.94 12.53 2.81
N LEU A 317 1.59 11.69 3.62
CA LEU A 317 2.83 12.07 4.31
C LEU A 317 4.09 11.85 3.46
N GLY A 318 4.01 10.98 2.44
CA GLY A 318 5.15 10.43 1.70
C GLY A 318 5.41 8.97 2.08
N TRP A 319 6.31 8.33 1.32
CA TRP A 319 6.78 6.98 1.63
C TRP A 319 7.62 7.00 2.90
N MET A 320 7.32 6.12 3.85
CA MET A 320 8.10 5.90 5.06
C MET A 320 8.50 4.43 5.20
N LEU A 321 9.67 4.20 5.79
CA LEU A 321 10.23 2.88 6.08
C LEU A 321 10.75 2.86 7.52
N HIS A 322 10.56 1.75 8.22
CA HIS A 322 11.14 1.51 9.54
C HIS A 322 12.40 0.64 9.38
N ALA A 323 13.42 0.85 10.19
CA ALA A 323 14.66 0.06 10.13
C ALA A 323 15.19 -0.22 11.55
N TRP A 324 15.02 -1.48 11.97
CA TRP A 324 15.24 -1.96 13.34
C TRP A 324 16.68 -2.44 13.56
N VAL A 325 17.61 -1.50 13.56
CA VAL A 325 19.06 -1.77 13.66
C VAL A 325 19.64 -1.75 15.10
N ASP A 326 18.81 -1.62 16.14
CA ASP A 326 19.29 -1.59 17.53
C ASP A 326 19.33 -3.01 18.15
N PRO A 327 20.50 -3.57 18.51
CA PRO A 327 20.59 -4.94 19.04
C PRO A 327 19.91 -5.21 20.38
N LEU A 328 19.36 -4.17 21.03
CA LEU A 328 18.55 -4.30 22.25
C LEU A 328 17.04 -4.37 21.98
N HIS A 329 16.64 -4.12 20.73
CA HIS A 329 15.26 -4.08 20.23
C HIS A 329 15.18 -4.74 18.84
N ASP A 330 16.01 -5.76 18.61
CA ASP A 330 16.08 -6.47 17.33
C ASP A 330 14.74 -7.15 17.02
N ASN A 331 14.26 -7.00 15.79
CA ASN A 331 12.85 -7.27 15.46
C ASN A 331 12.66 -8.62 14.76
N GLN A 332 12.00 -9.56 15.44
CA GLN A 332 11.66 -10.87 14.90
C GLN A 332 10.52 -10.81 13.86
N LEU A 333 9.77 -9.70 13.79
CA LEU A 333 8.84 -9.40 12.69
C LEU A 333 9.56 -8.89 11.41
N GLY A 334 10.90 -8.93 11.38
CA GLY A 334 11.72 -8.44 10.29
C GLY A 334 12.27 -7.03 10.47
N VAL A 335 13.49 -6.81 9.95
CA VAL A 335 14.26 -5.56 10.10
C VAL A 335 13.54 -4.32 9.54
N PHE A 336 12.66 -4.48 8.54
CA PHE A 336 11.93 -3.38 7.88
C PHE A 336 10.44 -3.28 8.22
N SER A 337 9.90 -4.18 9.06
CA SER A 337 8.47 -4.22 9.36
C SER A 337 7.95 -2.96 10.05
N MET A 338 6.72 -2.55 9.78
CA MET A 338 6.08 -1.37 10.37
C MET A 338 5.99 -1.43 11.91
N TRP A 339 6.04 -2.62 12.51
CA TRP A 339 5.92 -2.83 13.95
C TRP A 339 7.10 -3.60 14.51
N ASN A 340 7.47 -3.28 15.75
CA ASN A 340 8.48 -4.00 16.51
C ASN A 340 7.88 -4.54 17.82
N SER A 341 7.94 -5.86 17.99
CA SER A 341 7.36 -6.60 19.11
C SER A 341 8.02 -6.30 20.46
N THR A 342 9.27 -5.81 20.45
CA THR A 342 10.02 -5.44 21.66
C THR A 342 9.65 -4.05 22.21
N ILE A 343 8.97 -3.20 21.41
CA ILE A 343 8.65 -1.81 21.78
C ILE A 343 7.29 -1.72 22.47
N ALA A 344 7.23 -0.97 23.57
CA ALA A 344 6.03 -0.80 24.40
C ALA A 344 4.74 -0.45 23.60
N PRO A 345 3.61 -1.18 23.81
CA PRO A 345 3.48 -2.37 24.64
C PRO A 345 4.11 -3.59 23.98
N ALA A 346 5.04 -4.26 24.67
CA ALA A 346 5.64 -5.49 24.16
C ALA A 346 4.59 -6.61 24.11
N LEU A 347 4.52 -7.29 22.97
CA LEU A 347 3.45 -8.23 22.57
C LEU A 347 4.05 -9.28 21.62
N ASP A 348 3.45 -10.47 21.55
CA ASP A 348 3.78 -11.46 20.53
C ASP A 348 3.27 -11.08 19.13
N ALA A 349 3.80 -11.75 18.10
CA ALA A 349 3.52 -11.48 16.69
C ALA A 349 2.01 -11.54 16.36
N SER A 350 1.33 -12.57 16.84
CA SER A 350 -0.13 -12.74 16.74
C SER A 350 -0.86 -11.56 17.38
N ALA A 351 -0.61 -11.28 18.66
CA ALA A 351 -1.29 -10.21 19.37
C ALA A 351 -1.06 -8.81 18.77
N ILE A 352 0.01 -8.60 17.98
CA ILE A 352 0.20 -7.36 17.20
C ILE A 352 -0.67 -7.40 15.94
N ARG A 353 -0.63 -8.47 15.14
CA ARG A 353 -1.46 -8.65 13.93
C ARG A 353 -2.95 -8.45 14.26
N ASP A 354 -3.45 -9.14 15.28
CA ASP A 354 -4.83 -9.06 15.76
C ASP A 354 -5.23 -7.62 16.17
N GLN A 355 -4.28 -6.85 16.70
CA GLN A 355 -4.45 -5.45 17.08
C GLN A 355 -4.24 -4.45 15.92
N ARG A 356 -4.03 -4.92 14.70
CA ARG A 356 -3.92 -4.06 13.50
C ARG A 356 -5.03 -4.28 12.51
N GLU A 357 -5.69 -5.44 12.51
CA GLU A 357 -6.91 -5.69 11.74
C GLU A 357 -7.98 -4.62 12.00
N VAL A 358 -8.51 -4.05 10.91
CA VAL A 358 -9.56 -3.04 10.94
C VAL A 358 -10.89 -3.70 10.60
N ARG A 359 -11.85 -3.65 11.52
CA ARG A 359 -13.28 -3.90 11.26
C ARG A 359 -14.06 -2.59 11.42
N GLY A 360 -15.01 -2.31 10.52
CA GLY A 360 -15.87 -1.11 10.60
C GLY A 360 -16.87 -1.17 11.76
N THR A 361 -17.45 -0.03 12.17
CA THR A 361 -18.47 -0.04 13.23
C THR A 361 -19.84 -0.56 12.75
N ASP A 362 -19.99 -0.71 11.44
CA ASP A 362 -21.09 -1.38 10.74
C ASP A 362 -20.91 -2.91 10.65
N PHE A 363 -19.71 -3.42 10.95
CA PHE A 363 -19.41 -4.85 10.91
C PHE A 363 -20.26 -5.64 11.93
N PRO A 364 -21.09 -6.62 11.52
CA PRO A 364 -22.05 -7.24 12.42
C PRO A 364 -21.40 -8.06 13.53
N ALA A 365 -21.98 -8.03 14.73
CA ALA A 365 -21.50 -8.83 15.86
C ALA A 365 -21.69 -10.33 15.58
N GLY A 366 -20.59 -11.07 15.53
CA GLY A 366 -20.57 -12.49 15.16
C GLY A 366 -20.50 -12.76 13.65
N ALA A 367 -20.26 -11.74 12.82
CA ALA A 367 -19.79 -11.96 11.45
C ALA A 367 -18.30 -12.33 11.43
N GLU A 368 -17.86 -13.08 10.43
CA GLU A 368 -16.43 -13.25 10.16
C GLU A 368 -15.95 -12.46 8.94
N GLN A 369 -14.65 -12.20 8.90
CA GLN A 369 -13.99 -11.43 7.85
C GLN A 369 -12.85 -12.23 7.25
N SER A 370 -12.89 -12.40 5.94
CA SER A 370 -11.72 -12.71 5.12
C SER A 370 -11.20 -11.44 4.46
N LEU A 371 -9.89 -11.21 4.58
CA LEU A 371 -9.20 -10.18 3.81
C LEU A 371 -8.63 -10.83 2.54
N ILE A 372 -9.00 -10.29 1.38
CA ILE A 372 -8.33 -10.61 0.12
C ILE A 372 -7.09 -9.73 0.03
N THR A 373 -5.92 -10.35 0.16
CA THR A 373 -4.59 -9.70 0.15
C THR A 373 -3.59 -10.69 -0.43
N ASP A 374 -2.56 -10.20 -1.12
CA ASP A 374 -1.43 -11.02 -1.58
C ASP A 374 -1.86 -12.28 -2.37
N PHE A 375 -2.91 -12.13 -3.20
CA PHE A 375 -3.55 -13.21 -3.95
C PHE A 375 -4.02 -14.41 -3.09
N ILE A 376 -4.47 -14.18 -1.85
CA ILE A 376 -5.14 -15.20 -1.02
C ILE A 376 -6.42 -14.69 -0.35
N TYR A 377 -7.35 -15.62 -0.08
CA TYR A 377 -8.44 -15.43 0.87
C TYR A 377 -7.91 -15.76 2.27
N SER A 378 -7.52 -14.73 3.04
CA SER A 378 -6.92 -14.90 4.36
C SER A 378 -7.96 -14.86 5.49
N GLY A 379 -7.61 -15.33 6.69
CA GLY A 379 -8.51 -15.41 7.85
C GLY A 379 -9.18 -16.79 7.98
N ASP A 380 -9.97 -16.97 9.03
CA ASP A 380 -10.69 -18.22 9.29
C ASP A 380 -11.95 -18.29 8.40
N LEU A 381 -12.00 -19.33 7.55
CA LEU A 381 -13.11 -19.60 6.62
C LEU A 381 -14.05 -20.66 7.20
N GLU A 382 -14.40 -20.53 8.49
CA GLU A 382 -15.32 -21.42 9.20
C GLU A 382 -16.44 -20.58 9.83
N VAL A 383 -17.70 -20.89 9.49
CA VAL A 383 -18.89 -20.14 9.95
C VAL A 383 -20.06 -21.08 10.27
N GLY A 384 -21.00 -20.65 11.10
CA GLY A 384 -22.26 -21.38 11.31
C GLY A 384 -23.30 -21.11 10.22
N VAL A 385 -24.29 -22.00 10.07
CA VAL A 385 -25.47 -21.75 9.21
C VAL A 385 -26.15 -20.42 9.58
N GLY A 386 -26.35 -19.55 8.58
CA GLY A 386 -26.92 -18.21 8.75
C GLY A 386 -25.97 -17.15 9.32
N GLN A 387 -24.69 -17.48 9.56
CA GLN A 387 -23.66 -16.51 9.96
C GLN A 387 -23.06 -15.84 8.72
N PRO A 388 -22.96 -14.50 8.67
CA PRO A 388 -22.42 -13.80 7.50
C PRO A 388 -20.89 -13.81 7.50
N LEU A 389 -20.30 -14.16 6.35
CA LEU A 389 -18.88 -14.06 6.05
C LEU A 389 -18.65 -12.89 5.09
N PHE A 390 -17.74 -11.99 5.44
CA PHE A 390 -17.40 -10.82 4.63
C PHE A 390 -16.05 -10.99 3.95
N PHE A 391 -15.98 -10.69 2.66
CA PHE A 391 -14.75 -10.69 1.86
C PHE A 391 -14.41 -9.26 1.45
N ASN A 392 -13.40 -8.68 2.09
CA ASN A 392 -12.95 -7.32 1.80
C ASN A 392 -11.65 -7.34 0.99
N ASN A 393 -11.64 -6.69 -0.16
CA ASN A 393 -10.44 -6.58 -0.97
C ASN A 393 -9.53 -5.47 -0.44
N VAL A 394 -8.31 -5.82 -0.06
CA VAL A 394 -7.24 -4.90 0.36
C VAL A 394 -5.93 -5.14 -0.40
N ASP A 395 -6.00 -5.89 -1.49
CA ASP A 395 -4.92 -6.19 -2.43
C ASP A 395 -4.78 -5.09 -3.51
N ALA A 396 -3.68 -5.11 -4.27
CA ALA A 396 -3.41 -4.14 -5.35
C ALA A 396 -4.46 -4.14 -6.47
N VAL A 397 -5.12 -5.28 -6.69
CA VAL A 397 -5.87 -5.60 -7.92
C VAL A 397 -7.35 -5.88 -7.62
N PRO A 398 -8.27 -5.73 -8.60
CA PRO A 398 -9.62 -6.24 -8.48
C PRO A 398 -9.62 -7.77 -8.30
N HIS A 399 -10.58 -8.28 -7.52
CA HIS A 399 -10.77 -9.71 -7.24
C HIS A 399 -12.26 -10.09 -7.35
N THR A 400 -12.59 -11.37 -7.23
CA THR A 400 -13.97 -11.87 -7.11
C THR A 400 -14.04 -12.93 -6.01
N VAL A 401 -15.24 -13.31 -5.59
CA VAL A 401 -15.53 -14.44 -4.71
C VAL A 401 -16.62 -15.25 -5.41
N THR A 402 -16.21 -16.34 -6.05
CA THR A 402 -17.07 -17.10 -6.99
C THR A 402 -17.10 -18.57 -6.61
N ALA A 403 -18.27 -19.22 -6.64
CA ALA A 403 -18.43 -20.60 -6.19
C ALA A 403 -17.81 -21.63 -7.17
N GLY A 404 -17.44 -22.79 -6.64
CA GLY A 404 -16.88 -23.90 -7.40
C GLY A 404 -15.36 -23.80 -7.55
N THR A 405 -14.85 -24.08 -8.75
CA THR A 405 -13.41 -24.13 -9.05
C THR A 405 -13.09 -23.56 -10.43
N PRO A 406 -11.83 -23.18 -10.74
CA PRO A 406 -11.45 -22.70 -12.08
C PRO A 406 -11.70 -23.70 -13.21
N SER A 407 -11.84 -25.00 -12.90
CA SER A 407 -12.15 -26.06 -13.85
C SER A 407 -13.62 -26.45 -13.92
N ASP A 408 -14.42 -26.04 -12.94
CA ASP A 408 -15.83 -26.39 -12.76
C ASP A 408 -16.49 -25.25 -11.92
N PRO A 409 -16.82 -24.10 -12.55
CA PRO A 409 -17.25 -22.88 -11.86
C PRO A 409 -18.79 -22.76 -11.79
N ASP A 410 -19.32 -22.33 -10.64
CA ASP A 410 -20.77 -22.32 -10.36
C ASP A 410 -21.30 -20.91 -10.02
N LEU A 411 -21.24 -20.00 -11.00
CA LEU A 411 -21.59 -18.58 -10.83
C LEU A 411 -23.07 -18.32 -10.47
N ASP A 412 -23.97 -19.28 -10.68
CA ASP A 412 -25.39 -19.15 -10.32
C ASP A 412 -25.66 -19.57 -8.83
N GLU A 413 -24.72 -20.23 -8.13
CA GLU A 413 -24.77 -20.48 -6.67
C GLU A 413 -24.31 -19.23 -5.90
N PHE A 414 -23.09 -18.73 -6.16
CA PHE A 414 -22.69 -17.36 -5.79
C PHE A 414 -21.54 -16.80 -6.66
N ASP A 415 -21.65 -15.50 -6.95
CA ASP A 415 -20.60 -14.66 -7.52
C ASP A 415 -20.71 -13.25 -6.91
N SER A 416 -19.60 -12.69 -6.43
CA SER A 416 -19.55 -11.32 -5.94
C SER A 416 -19.54 -10.27 -7.04
N GLY A 417 -19.16 -10.65 -8.26
CA GLY A 417 -18.66 -9.72 -9.27
C GLY A 417 -17.37 -9.03 -8.83
N LEU A 418 -16.95 -8.01 -9.60
CA LEU A 418 -15.68 -7.32 -9.37
C LEU A 418 -15.63 -6.54 -8.06
N LEU A 419 -14.82 -7.04 -7.13
CA LEU A 419 -14.40 -6.34 -5.92
C LEU A 419 -13.14 -5.54 -6.24
N ASN A 420 -13.30 -4.28 -6.63
CA ASN A 420 -12.19 -3.33 -6.68
C ASN A 420 -11.57 -3.11 -5.28
N PRO A 421 -10.31 -2.67 -5.15
CA PRO A 421 -9.70 -2.42 -3.84
C PRO A 421 -10.53 -1.52 -2.93
N GLY A 422 -10.74 -1.99 -1.69
CA GLY A 422 -11.60 -1.42 -0.67
C GLY A 422 -13.09 -1.80 -0.78
N SER A 423 -13.49 -2.56 -1.79
CA SER A 423 -14.84 -3.15 -1.88
C SER A 423 -15.02 -4.30 -0.88
N ASN A 424 -16.28 -4.64 -0.58
CA ASN A 424 -16.62 -5.71 0.34
C ASN A 424 -17.83 -6.50 -0.18
N TYR A 425 -17.77 -7.83 -0.09
CA TYR A 425 -18.86 -8.74 -0.39
C TYR A 425 -19.32 -9.46 0.88
N SER A 426 -20.61 -9.74 1.01
CA SER A 426 -21.17 -10.47 2.15
C SER A 426 -21.88 -11.72 1.63
N LEU A 427 -21.44 -12.87 2.13
CA LEU A 427 -21.99 -14.19 1.81
C LEU A 427 -22.61 -14.79 3.08
N THR A 428 -23.63 -15.63 2.93
CA THR A 428 -24.30 -16.32 4.03
C THR A 428 -24.85 -17.64 3.49
N PHE A 429 -24.70 -18.71 4.26
CA PHE A 429 -25.04 -20.07 3.85
C PHE A 429 -26.24 -20.58 4.65
N ASP A 430 -27.27 -21.09 3.96
CA ASP A 430 -28.52 -21.56 4.56
C ASP A 430 -28.51 -23.05 4.98
N GLU A 431 -27.49 -23.82 4.57
CA GLU A 431 -27.32 -25.25 4.88
C GLU A 431 -25.84 -25.54 5.23
N PRO A 432 -25.55 -26.57 6.06
CA PRO A 432 -24.19 -26.93 6.44
C PRO A 432 -23.47 -27.73 5.35
N GLY A 433 -22.16 -27.53 5.20
CA GLY A 433 -21.38 -28.13 4.12
C GLY A 433 -19.94 -27.60 4.02
N VAL A 434 -19.28 -27.92 2.91
CA VAL A 434 -17.98 -27.34 2.53
C VAL A 434 -18.13 -26.76 1.14
N TYR A 435 -17.98 -25.44 1.03
CA TYR A 435 -18.21 -24.67 -0.19
C TYR A 435 -16.87 -24.23 -0.77
N SER A 436 -16.49 -24.79 -1.92
CA SER A 436 -15.32 -24.32 -2.67
C SER A 436 -15.58 -22.96 -3.29
N LEU A 437 -14.58 -22.08 -3.27
CA LEU A 437 -14.61 -20.79 -3.97
C LEU A 437 -13.27 -20.47 -4.63
N PHE A 438 -13.31 -19.63 -5.67
CA PHE A 438 -12.14 -19.20 -6.42
C PHE A 438 -12.26 -17.77 -6.96
N CYS A 439 -11.14 -17.19 -7.39
CA CYS A 439 -11.13 -15.90 -8.09
C CYS A 439 -11.17 -16.13 -9.61
N THR A 440 -12.17 -15.60 -10.31
CA THR A 440 -12.29 -15.70 -11.78
C THR A 440 -11.16 -15.03 -12.56
N LEU A 441 -10.49 -14.05 -11.95
CA LEU A 441 -9.35 -13.32 -12.53
C LEU A 441 -8.01 -14.05 -12.30
N HIS A 442 -7.91 -14.83 -11.23
CA HIS A 442 -6.65 -15.38 -10.71
C HIS A 442 -6.85 -16.87 -10.37
N PRO A 443 -6.70 -17.79 -11.33
CA PRO A 443 -7.12 -19.19 -11.18
C PRO A 443 -6.47 -19.97 -10.03
N ASP A 444 -5.26 -19.60 -9.61
CA ASP A 444 -4.57 -20.26 -8.48
C ASP A 444 -5.12 -19.81 -7.11
N MET A 445 -5.94 -18.75 -7.06
CA MET A 445 -6.66 -18.32 -5.86
C MET A 445 -7.88 -19.20 -5.61
N VAL A 446 -7.72 -20.22 -4.79
CA VAL A 446 -8.78 -21.15 -4.37
C VAL A 446 -8.85 -21.27 -2.85
N ALA A 447 -10.06 -21.42 -2.31
CA ALA A 447 -10.31 -21.68 -0.91
C ALA A 447 -11.55 -22.57 -0.71
N ASN A 448 -11.79 -22.98 0.53
CA ASN A 448 -13.04 -23.62 0.93
C ASN A 448 -13.57 -22.91 2.18
N VAL A 449 -14.89 -22.75 2.27
CA VAL A 449 -15.59 -22.31 3.48
C VAL A 449 -16.27 -23.52 4.11
N THR A 450 -16.03 -23.75 5.40
CA THR A 450 -16.74 -24.77 6.20
C THR A 450 -17.96 -24.14 6.85
N VAL A 451 -19.11 -24.82 6.79
CA VAL A 451 -20.38 -24.37 7.36
C VAL A 451 -20.99 -25.46 8.26
N ASP A 452 -21.21 -25.15 9.54
CA ASP A 452 -21.71 -26.07 10.60
C ASP A 452 -23.08 -25.68 11.21
#